data_AF-A0A3S9I5W9-F1
#
_entry.id   AF-A0A3S9I5W9-F1
#
_cell.length_a   1.000
_cell.length_b   1.000
_cell.length_c   1.000
_cell.angle_alpha   90.00
_cell.angle_beta   90.00
_cell.angle_gamma   90.00
#
_symmetry.space_group_name_H-M   'P 1'
#
loop_
_entity.id
_entity.type
_entity.pdbx_description
1 polymer ?
#
loop_
_entity_poly.entity_id
_entity_poly.type
_entity_poly.pdbx_seq_one_letter_code
_entity_poly.pdbx_strand_id
1 'polypeptide(L)'
;MRLRLRQFRPRTGPHEYRIVQPRRPLRHTSLSAPEPIGLLLGDHDGLNQLAGLFSFAAYSRHTIVHVPLRDGVPPDEGWGERVDLVLAHDSAGLRASQWPELRRRLTRGTPLTVRTDEARTARDMESWRARRSHADARDELRHATHARTLFLFGTRDLFVEMATAFAYAAGWGPLEKHAANGHMAFMTAFTLAEPPGTGGHPLEVDICFKPYPPYAHFKRPGAPKRPRELRTPVG
;
A
#
# COMPACT_ATOMS: atom_id res chain seq x y z
N MET A 1 0.94 -14.35 4.80
CA MET A 1 1.80 -13.56 5.70
C MET A 1 1.02 -13.28 6.98
N ARG A 2 1.67 -12.75 8.03
CA ARG A 2 0.99 -12.43 9.29
C ARG A 2 1.09 -10.93 9.57
N LEU A 3 -0.05 -10.25 9.51
CA LEU A 3 -0.15 -8.83 9.81
C LEU A 3 -0.41 -8.62 11.30
N ARG A 4 0.36 -7.72 11.90
CA ARG A 4 0.13 -7.24 13.26
C ARG A 4 -0.51 -5.87 13.17
N LEU A 5 -1.79 -5.80 13.53
CA LEU A 5 -2.61 -4.62 13.42
C LEU A 5 -3.05 -4.11 14.79
N ARG A 6 -3.56 -2.89 14.80
CA ARG A 6 -4.32 -2.30 15.89
C ARG A 6 -5.72 -1.99 15.38
N GLN A 7 -6.73 -2.51 16.06
CA GLN A 7 -8.14 -2.32 15.72
C GLN A 7 -8.77 -1.26 16.61
N PHE A 8 -9.60 -0.42 16.01
CA PHE A 8 -10.38 0.62 16.65
C PHE A 8 -11.84 0.47 16.25
N ARG A 9 -12.74 0.92 17.14
CA ARG A 9 -14.18 0.98 16.91
C ARG A 9 -14.74 2.37 17.25
N PRO A 10 -14.29 3.44 16.55
CA PRO A 10 -14.87 4.75 16.77
C PRO A 10 -16.32 4.78 16.30
N ARG A 11 -17.15 5.52 17.04
CA ARG A 11 -18.53 5.84 16.65
C ARG A 11 -18.59 7.26 16.14
N THR A 12 -19.46 7.52 15.15
CA THR A 12 -19.73 8.86 14.59
C THR A 12 -21.23 8.96 14.34
N GLY A 13 -21.93 9.78 15.13
CA GLY A 13 -23.39 9.74 15.19
C GLY A 13 -23.89 8.32 15.53
N PRO A 14 -24.85 7.74 14.78
CA PRO A 14 -25.38 6.40 15.04
C PRO A 14 -24.50 5.26 14.48
N HIS A 15 -23.43 5.56 13.74
CA HIS A 15 -22.64 4.55 13.05
C HIS A 15 -21.36 4.21 13.81
N GLU A 16 -21.08 2.91 13.98
CA GLU A 16 -19.80 2.40 14.47
C GLU A 16 -18.95 1.91 13.29
N TYR A 17 -17.71 2.39 13.19
CA TYR A 17 -16.77 1.97 12.16
C TYR A 17 -15.73 1.03 12.73
N ARG A 18 -15.40 -0.04 12.01
CA ARG A 18 -14.23 -0.87 12.31
C ARG A 18 -13.05 -0.37 11.51
N ILE A 19 -12.04 0.17 12.20
CA ILE A 19 -10.83 0.71 11.58
C ILE A 19 -9.63 -0.08 12.07
N VAL A 20 -8.74 -0.49 11.17
CA VAL A 20 -7.46 -1.12 11.53
C VAL A 20 -6.28 -0.30 11.02
N GLN A 21 -5.17 -0.36 11.75
CA GLN A 21 -3.89 0.23 11.36
C GLN A 21 -2.76 -0.79 11.52
N PRO A 22 -1.67 -0.69 10.74
CA PRO A 22 -0.42 -1.38 11.07
C PRO A 22 0.01 -1.06 12.50
N ARG A 23 0.37 -2.08 13.28
CA ARG A 23 0.81 -1.88 14.67
C ARG A 23 2.13 -1.13 14.75
N ARG A 24 2.98 -1.29 13.73
CA ARG A 24 4.21 -0.52 13.53
C ARG A 24 4.04 0.31 12.26
N PRO A 25 4.44 1.59 12.25
CA PRO A 25 4.45 2.38 11.03
C PRO A 25 5.33 1.74 9.96
N LEU A 26 4.92 1.88 8.69
CA LEU A 26 5.74 1.50 7.54
C LEU A 26 6.75 2.63 7.32
N ARG A 27 7.90 2.54 8.01
CA ARG A 27 8.83 3.66 8.15
C ARG A 27 9.48 4.10 6.84
N HIS A 28 9.72 3.17 5.92
CA HIS A 28 10.34 3.45 4.62
C HIS A 28 9.31 3.31 3.50
N THR A 29 8.11 3.80 3.76
CA THR A 29 7.04 3.82 2.78
C THR A 29 6.36 5.18 2.84
N SER A 30 6.17 5.79 1.69
CA SER A 30 5.51 7.09 1.56
C SER A 30 4.54 7.06 0.39
N LEU A 31 3.49 7.86 0.52
CA LEU A 31 2.52 8.10 -0.52
C LEU A 31 2.36 9.60 -0.70
N SER A 32 2.44 10.07 -1.93
CA SER A 32 2.09 11.42 -2.33
C SER A 32 0.76 11.43 -3.07
N ALA A 33 -0.06 12.44 -2.79
CA ALA A 33 -1.37 12.57 -3.43
C ALA A 33 -1.23 12.75 -4.96
N PRO A 34 -2.17 12.23 -5.75
CA PRO A 34 -2.16 12.38 -7.20
C PRO A 34 -2.51 13.81 -7.63
N GLU A 35 -1.64 14.41 -8.45
CA GLU A 35 -1.87 15.67 -9.16
C GLU A 35 -0.96 15.78 -10.42
N PRO A 36 -1.30 15.15 -11.56
CA PRO A 36 -2.25 14.04 -11.77
C PRO A 36 -1.68 12.67 -11.38
N ILE A 37 -0.35 12.55 -11.24
CA ILE A 37 0.34 11.29 -10.90
C ILE A 37 0.79 11.34 -9.44
N GLY A 38 0.22 10.46 -8.63
CA GLY A 38 0.66 10.20 -7.26
C GLY A 38 1.86 9.27 -7.26
N LEU A 39 2.60 9.26 -6.15
CA LEU A 39 3.79 8.42 -6.05
C LEU A 39 3.77 7.65 -4.73
N LEU A 40 3.82 6.33 -4.84
CA LEU A 40 4.00 5.41 -3.73
C LEU A 40 5.41 4.82 -3.81
N LEU A 41 6.24 5.19 -2.84
CA LEU A 41 7.59 4.66 -2.67
C LEU A 41 7.60 3.69 -1.49
N GLY A 42 8.23 2.54 -1.66
CA GLY A 42 8.43 1.61 -0.56
C GLY A 42 9.64 0.70 -0.75
N ASP A 43 10.25 0.31 0.36
CA ASP A 43 11.20 -0.81 0.39
C ASP A 43 10.46 -2.16 0.32
N HIS A 44 11.24 -3.25 0.31
CA HIS A 44 10.69 -4.60 0.26
C HIS A 44 9.67 -4.88 1.37
N ASP A 45 9.99 -4.47 2.60
CA ASP A 45 9.14 -4.74 3.78
C ASP A 45 7.86 -3.90 3.77
N GLY A 46 7.97 -2.63 3.35
CA GLY A 46 6.87 -1.71 3.21
C GLY A 46 5.87 -2.14 2.13
N LEU A 47 6.39 -2.46 0.94
CA LEU A 47 5.57 -2.95 -0.17
C LEU A 47 4.92 -4.31 0.16
N ASN A 48 5.64 -5.23 0.79
CA ASN A 48 5.04 -6.49 1.27
C ASN A 48 3.94 -6.25 2.30
N GLN A 49 4.13 -5.33 3.25
CA GLN A 49 3.08 -5.00 4.20
C GLN A 49 1.86 -4.39 3.52
N LEU A 50 2.05 -3.50 2.53
CA LEU A 50 0.96 -2.98 1.71
C LEU A 50 0.23 -4.10 0.96
N ALA A 51 0.95 -5.02 0.31
CA ALA A 51 0.35 -6.18 -0.34
C ALA A 51 -0.58 -6.96 0.61
N GLY A 52 -0.12 -7.19 1.85
CA GLY A 52 -0.94 -7.82 2.88
C GLY A 52 -2.15 -6.99 3.31
N LEU A 53 -2.00 -5.67 3.47
CA LEU A 53 -3.07 -4.76 3.88
C LEU A 53 -4.17 -4.64 2.82
N PHE A 54 -3.79 -4.60 1.54
CA PHE A 54 -4.72 -4.63 0.41
C PHE A 54 -5.42 -5.98 0.31
N SER A 55 -4.69 -7.10 0.45
CA SER A 55 -5.30 -8.44 0.53
C SER A 55 -6.30 -8.54 1.68
N PHE A 56 -5.95 -8.01 2.86
CA PHE A 56 -6.87 -7.97 4.00
C PHE A 56 -8.12 -7.12 3.71
N ALA A 57 -7.98 -5.94 3.09
CA ALA A 57 -9.10 -5.09 2.70
C ALA A 57 -10.05 -5.80 1.72
N ALA A 58 -9.50 -6.55 0.76
CA ALA A 58 -10.27 -7.32 -0.21
C ALA A 58 -11.24 -8.33 0.43
N TYR A 59 -10.84 -8.97 1.53
CA TYR A 59 -11.65 -9.98 2.22
C TYR A 59 -12.33 -9.45 3.49
N SER A 60 -12.23 -8.15 3.78
CA SER A 60 -12.80 -7.52 4.97
C SER A 60 -13.66 -6.32 4.62
N ARG A 61 -14.74 -6.55 3.85
CA ARG A 61 -15.65 -5.52 3.30
C ARG A 61 -16.25 -4.50 4.30
N HIS A 62 -16.24 -4.79 5.60
CA HIS A 62 -16.75 -3.90 6.65
C HIS A 62 -15.64 -3.34 7.54
N THR A 63 -14.38 -3.45 7.11
CA THR A 63 -13.23 -2.94 7.83
C THR A 63 -12.52 -1.90 6.97
N ILE A 64 -12.28 -0.73 7.55
CA ILE A 64 -11.46 0.32 6.94
C ILE A 64 -10.01 0.08 7.35
N VAL A 65 -9.09 0.10 6.40
CA VAL A 65 -7.66 0.01 6.67
C VAL A 65 -7.06 1.40 6.55
N HIS A 66 -6.49 1.91 7.63
CA HIS A 66 -5.76 3.18 7.65
C HIS A 66 -4.26 2.92 7.80
N VAL A 67 -3.48 3.38 6.83
CA VAL A 67 -2.02 3.29 6.80
C VAL A 67 -1.45 4.69 7.01
N PRO A 68 -0.92 5.01 8.20
CA PRO A 68 -0.29 6.30 8.46
C PRO A 68 1.09 6.34 7.79
N LEU A 69 1.20 7.04 6.66
CA LEU A 69 2.40 7.07 5.82
C LEU A 69 3.10 8.42 5.85
N ARG A 70 2.40 9.50 6.21
CA ARG A 70 2.97 10.86 6.16
C ARG A 70 4.13 11.09 7.13
N ASP A 71 4.16 10.34 8.24
CA ASP A 71 5.13 10.48 9.33
C ASP A 71 6.30 9.48 9.21
N GLY A 72 6.39 8.77 8.07
CA GLY A 72 7.53 7.92 7.74
C GLY A 72 8.82 8.72 7.51
N VAL A 73 9.94 8.01 7.40
CA VAL A 73 11.22 8.59 6.98
C VAL A 73 11.02 9.18 5.58
N PRO A 74 11.26 10.48 5.37
CA PRO A 74 11.16 11.07 4.04
C PRO A 74 12.11 10.36 3.07
N PRO A 75 11.63 9.93 1.89
CA PRO A 75 12.54 9.44 0.86
C PRO A 75 13.40 10.61 0.35
N ASP A 76 14.58 10.29 -0.16
CA ASP A 76 15.50 11.24 -0.81
C ASP A 76 15.17 11.46 -2.30
N GLU A 77 14.24 10.69 -2.84
CA GLU A 77 13.69 10.80 -4.19
C GLU A 77 12.16 10.83 -4.12
N GLY A 78 11.52 11.39 -5.14
CA GLY A 78 10.06 11.50 -5.26
C GLY A 78 9.57 12.94 -5.20
N TRP A 79 8.25 13.11 -5.35
CA TRP A 79 7.59 14.42 -5.43
C TRP A 79 6.25 14.41 -4.69
N GLY A 80 5.63 15.59 -4.58
CA GLY A 80 4.28 15.78 -4.07
C GLY A 80 4.15 15.83 -2.55
N GLU A 81 2.96 16.23 -2.09
CA GLU A 81 2.66 16.29 -0.66
C GLU A 81 2.37 14.90 -0.10
N ARG A 82 3.09 14.54 0.97
CA ARG A 82 2.89 13.26 1.66
C ARG A 82 1.54 13.21 2.38
N VAL A 83 0.82 12.11 2.13
CA VAL A 83 -0.51 11.82 2.68
C VAL A 83 -0.56 10.43 3.32
N ASP A 84 -1.54 10.23 4.20
CA ASP A 84 -1.90 8.88 4.66
C ASP A 84 -2.72 8.14 3.60
N LEU A 85 -2.83 6.82 3.75
CA LEU A 85 -3.67 5.99 2.90
C LEU A 85 -4.84 5.39 3.68
N VAL A 86 -6.04 5.44 3.12
CA VAL A 86 -7.22 4.75 3.65
C VAL A 86 -7.82 3.86 2.57
N LEU A 87 -7.99 2.58 2.88
CA LEU A 87 -8.70 1.60 2.06
C LEU A 87 -10.06 1.34 2.66
N ALA A 88 -11.10 1.47 1.86
CA ALA A 88 -12.46 1.12 2.25
C ALA A 88 -13.15 0.38 1.12
N HIS A 89 -13.84 -0.71 1.43
CA HIS A 89 -14.72 -1.34 0.45
C HIS A 89 -15.88 -0.39 0.12
N ASP A 90 -16.41 -0.41 -1.10
CA ASP A 90 -17.51 0.49 -1.50
C ASP A 90 -18.74 0.37 -0.59
N SER A 91 -19.01 -0.83 -0.09
CA SER A 91 -20.09 -1.11 0.85
C SER A 91 -19.84 -0.63 2.29
N ALA A 92 -18.66 -0.10 2.62
CA ALA A 92 -18.31 0.32 3.98
C ALA A 92 -18.96 1.67 4.37
N GLY A 93 -19.48 2.43 3.40
CA GLY A 93 -20.21 3.67 3.65
C GLY A 93 -19.38 4.80 4.28
N LEU A 94 -18.04 4.70 4.23
CA LEU A 94 -17.14 5.75 4.70
C LEU A 94 -17.17 6.94 3.74
N ARG A 95 -17.41 8.15 4.25
CA ARG A 95 -17.20 9.39 3.50
C ARG A 95 -15.89 10.05 3.93
N ALA A 96 -15.10 10.54 2.96
CA ALA A 96 -13.82 11.18 3.24
C ALA A 96 -13.95 12.37 4.21
N SER A 97 -15.05 13.13 4.15
CA SER A 97 -15.33 14.27 5.05
C SER A 97 -15.52 13.88 6.52
N GLN A 98 -15.87 12.63 6.83
CA GLN A 98 -15.98 12.14 8.22
C GLN A 98 -14.60 11.84 8.83
N TRP A 99 -13.57 11.77 8.00
CA TRP A 99 -12.25 11.29 8.40
C TRP A 99 -11.59 12.11 9.52
N PRO A 100 -11.61 13.46 9.51
CA PRO A 100 -10.99 14.22 10.59
C PRO A 100 -11.56 13.87 11.96
N GLU A 101 -12.88 13.68 12.05
CA GLU A 101 -13.54 13.27 13.29
C GLU A 101 -13.18 11.84 13.69
N LEU A 102 -13.23 10.89 12.75
CA LEU A 102 -12.86 9.50 12.96
C LEU A 102 -11.40 9.35 13.41
N ARG A 103 -10.48 10.01 12.70
CA ARG A 103 -9.03 9.95 12.94
C ARG A 103 -8.68 10.43 14.34
N ARG A 104 -9.32 11.50 14.83
CA ARG A 104 -9.12 12.01 16.21
C ARG A 104 -9.54 11.00 17.29
N ARG A 105 -10.46 10.09 16.98
CA ARG A 105 -10.95 9.05 17.91
C ARG A 105 -10.11 7.77 17.92
N LEU A 106 -9.08 7.66 17.08
CA LEU A 106 -8.19 6.49 17.01
C LEU A 106 -7.13 6.47 18.13
N THR A 107 -7.56 6.50 19.40
CA THR A 107 -6.65 6.59 20.56
C THR A 107 -6.39 5.25 21.22
N ARG A 108 -7.45 4.53 21.65
CA ARG A 108 -7.37 3.27 22.39
C ARG A 108 -7.74 2.08 21.52
N GLY A 109 -6.77 1.63 20.72
CA GLY A 109 -6.94 0.45 19.87
C GLY A 109 -6.54 -0.86 20.55
N THR A 110 -7.17 -1.95 20.14
CA THR A 110 -6.88 -3.31 20.60
C THR A 110 -5.92 -4.02 19.63
N PRO A 111 -4.94 -4.80 20.10
CA PRO A 111 -4.09 -5.59 19.22
C PRO A 111 -4.89 -6.62 18.43
N LEU A 112 -4.61 -6.73 17.13
CA LEU A 112 -5.20 -7.72 16.23
C LEU A 112 -4.08 -8.40 15.44
N THR A 113 -4.11 -9.72 15.35
CA THR A 113 -3.22 -10.46 14.44
C THR A 113 -4.07 -11.16 13.41
N VAL A 114 -3.74 -10.96 12.14
CA VAL A 114 -4.46 -11.54 11.01
C VAL A 114 -3.48 -12.26 10.10
N ARG A 115 -3.91 -13.37 9.53
CA ARG A 115 -3.19 -14.09 8.48
C ARG A 115 -3.85 -13.74 7.15
N THR A 116 -3.04 -13.32 6.19
CA THR A 116 -3.45 -13.25 4.79
C THR A 116 -3.22 -14.61 4.14
N ASP A 117 -3.94 -14.85 3.04
CA ASP A 117 -3.82 -16.05 2.22
C ASP A 117 -3.35 -15.63 0.82
N GLU A 118 -2.03 -15.61 0.63
CA GLU A 118 -1.42 -15.20 -0.64
C GLU A 118 -1.85 -16.12 -1.79
N ALA A 119 -1.98 -17.42 -1.53
CA ALA A 119 -2.38 -18.39 -2.55
C ALA A 119 -3.84 -18.17 -2.99
N ARG A 120 -4.72 -17.78 -2.07
CA ARG A 120 -6.07 -17.35 -2.41
C ARG A 120 -6.05 -16.03 -3.20
N THR A 121 -5.28 -15.03 -2.77
CA THR A 121 -5.16 -13.76 -3.51
C THR A 121 -4.66 -13.99 -4.94
N ALA A 122 -3.66 -14.84 -5.15
CA ALA A 122 -3.16 -15.18 -6.49
C ALA A 122 -4.22 -15.88 -7.35
N ARG A 123 -4.95 -16.87 -6.81
CA ARG A 123 -6.04 -17.56 -7.52
C ARG A 123 -7.19 -16.62 -7.90
N ASP A 124 -7.55 -15.73 -6.98
CA ASP A 124 -8.59 -14.73 -7.22
C ASP A 124 -8.16 -13.73 -8.29
N MET A 125 -6.89 -13.31 -8.27
CA MET A 125 -6.32 -12.44 -9.30
C MET A 125 -6.39 -13.08 -10.69
N GLU A 126 -6.02 -14.36 -10.80
CA GLU A 126 -6.09 -15.09 -12.07
C GLU A 126 -7.54 -15.21 -12.56
N SER A 127 -8.46 -15.54 -11.66
CA SER A 127 -9.89 -15.63 -11.97
C SER A 127 -10.46 -14.28 -12.41
N TRP A 128 -9.97 -13.18 -11.83
CA TRP A 128 -10.37 -11.83 -12.21
C TRP A 128 -9.77 -11.41 -13.55
N ARG A 129 -8.50 -11.70 -13.82
CA ARG A 129 -7.87 -11.46 -15.13
C ARG A 129 -8.63 -12.16 -16.25
N ALA A 130 -8.97 -13.43 -16.06
CA ALA A 130 -9.76 -14.19 -17.03
C ALA A 130 -11.11 -13.50 -17.30
N ARG A 131 -11.85 -13.07 -16.26
CA ARG A 131 -13.12 -12.34 -16.44
C ARG A 131 -12.94 -10.99 -17.12
N ARG A 132 -11.93 -10.21 -16.76
CA ARG A 132 -11.67 -8.87 -17.32
C ARG A 132 -11.30 -8.94 -18.80
N SER A 133 -10.61 -9.99 -19.24
CA SER A 133 -10.37 -10.24 -20.67
C SER A 133 -11.66 -10.54 -21.46
N HIS A 134 -12.76 -10.86 -20.79
CA HIS A 134 -14.03 -11.23 -21.41
C HIS A 134 -15.17 -10.21 -21.18
N ALA A 135 -14.97 -9.18 -20.36
CA ALA A 135 -16.02 -8.23 -19.99
C ALA A 135 -15.55 -6.77 -20.13
N ASP A 136 -16.43 -5.90 -20.64
CA ASP A 136 -16.27 -4.43 -20.61
C ASP A 136 -16.36 -3.84 -19.19
N ALA A 137 -16.43 -4.67 -18.15
CA ALA A 137 -16.54 -4.26 -16.76
C ALA A 137 -15.20 -3.69 -16.27
N ARG A 138 -15.00 -2.40 -16.51
CA ARG A 138 -13.98 -1.59 -15.81
C ARG A 138 -14.57 -1.19 -14.47
N ASP A 139 -14.39 -2.01 -13.45
CA ASP A 139 -14.52 -1.53 -12.08
C ASP A 139 -13.50 -0.39 -11.90
N GLU A 140 -13.97 0.81 -11.61
CA GLU A 140 -13.11 1.98 -11.44
C GLU A 140 -12.74 2.16 -9.97
N LEU A 141 -11.46 2.36 -9.69
CA LEU A 141 -11.00 2.61 -8.34
C LEU A 141 -11.32 4.06 -7.94
N ARG A 142 -12.44 4.23 -7.26
CA ARG A 142 -12.88 5.54 -6.79
C ARG A 142 -11.91 6.06 -5.73
N HIS A 143 -11.66 7.37 -5.78
CA HIS A 143 -10.75 8.00 -4.84
C HIS A 143 -11.28 9.34 -4.31
N ALA A 144 -10.68 9.80 -3.23
CA ALA A 144 -10.79 11.17 -2.75
C ALA A 144 -9.52 11.54 -2.01
N THR A 145 -9.12 12.81 -2.05
CA THR A 145 -8.06 13.34 -1.18
C THR A 145 -8.69 14.32 -0.19
N HIS A 146 -8.55 14.05 1.10
CA HIS A 146 -9.10 14.92 2.14
C HIS A 146 -8.27 14.87 3.41
N ALA A 147 -8.04 16.04 4.04
CA ALA A 147 -7.30 16.16 5.31
C ALA A 147 -5.93 15.42 5.31
N ARG A 148 -5.20 15.55 4.20
CA ARG A 148 -3.90 14.88 3.92
C ARG A 148 -3.99 13.35 4.00
N THR A 149 -5.03 12.81 3.40
CA THR A 149 -5.28 11.37 3.31
C THR A 149 -5.86 11.07 1.94
N LEU A 150 -5.25 10.13 1.21
CA LEU A 150 -5.81 9.54 0.01
C LEU A 150 -6.71 8.37 0.42
N PHE A 151 -7.96 8.43 -0.01
CA PHE A 151 -8.94 7.36 0.16
C PHE A 151 -9.05 6.59 -1.14
N LEU A 152 -8.97 5.28 -1.05
CA LEU A 152 -9.27 4.35 -2.13
C LEU A 152 -10.52 3.57 -1.75
N PHE A 153 -11.55 3.71 -2.57
CA PHE A 153 -12.82 2.99 -2.47
C PHE A 153 -12.90 2.00 -3.61
N GLY A 154 -13.00 0.72 -3.28
CA GLY A 154 -12.99 -0.30 -4.31
C GLY A 154 -13.65 -1.61 -3.88
N THR A 155 -13.82 -2.47 -4.88
CA THR A 155 -14.32 -3.82 -4.73
C THR A 155 -13.24 -4.77 -4.22
N ARG A 156 -13.64 -5.99 -3.86
CA ARG A 156 -12.69 -7.09 -3.56
C ARG A 156 -11.67 -7.25 -4.69
N ASP A 157 -12.13 -7.24 -5.93
CA ASP A 157 -11.30 -7.55 -7.10
C ASP A 157 -10.22 -6.48 -7.31
N LEU A 158 -10.58 -5.20 -7.20
CA LEU A 158 -9.61 -4.09 -7.24
C LEU A 158 -8.55 -4.18 -6.13
N PHE A 159 -8.97 -4.52 -4.89
CA PHE A 159 -8.01 -4.71 -3.80
C PHE A 159 -7.12 -5.95 -3.97
N VAL A 160 -7.60 -7.01 -4.63
CA VAL A 160 -6.78 -8.18 -5.01
C VAL A 160 -5.75 -7.80 -6.07
N GLU A 161 -6.14 -7.02 -7.08
CA GLU A 161 -5.23 -6.50 -8.10
C GLU A 161 -4.10 -5.68 -7.46
N MET A 162 -4.45 -4.69 -6.64
CA MET A 162 -3.46 -3.84 -5.97
C MET A 162 -2.58 -4.66 -5.00
N ALA A 163 -3.14 -5.62 -4.27
CA ALA A 163 -2.34 -6.52 -3.43
C ALA A 163 -1.28 -7.26 -4.25
N THR A 164 -1.65 -7.73 -5.45
CA THR A 164 -0.73 -8.41 -6.37
C THR A 164 0.31 -7.45 -6.94
N ALA A 165 -0.06 -6.22 -7.27
CA ALA A 165 0.86 -5.18 -7.74
C ALA A 165 1.92 -4.84 -6.69
N PHE A 166 1.54 -4.68 -5.41
CA PHE A 166 2.49 -4.47 -4.33
C PHE A 166 3.40 -5.68 -4.08
N ALA A 167 2.86 -6.90 -4.15
CA ALA A 167 3.66 -8.12 -4.02
C ALA A 167 4.68 -8.25 -5.16
N TYR A 168 4.28 -7.90 -6.38
CA TYR A 168 5.17 -7.81 -7.54
C TYR A 168 6.29 -6.80 -7.30
N ALA A 169 5.95 -5.56 -6.91
CA ALA A 169 6.91 -4.51 -6.64
C ALA A 169 7.89 -4.89 -5.50
N ALA A 170 7.40 -5.54 -4.45
CA ALA A 170 8.24 -6.01 -3.35
C ALA A 170 9.21 -7.12 -3.78
N GLY A 171 8.77 -8.05 -4.64
CA GLY A 171 9.58 -9.18 -5.10
C GLY A 171 10.60 -8.81 -6.17
N TRP A 172 10.20 -7.97 -7.14
CA TRP A 172 11.00 -7.65 -8.32
C TRP A 172 11.77 -6.33 -8.20
N GLY A 173 11.25 -5.37 -7.43
CA GLY A 173 11.91 -4.09 -7.21
C GLY A 173 13.38 -4.19 -6.75
N PRO A 174 13.73 -5.09 -5.82
CA PRO A 174 15.12 -5.31 -5.43
C PRO A 174 16.05 -5.75 -6.58
N LEU A 175 15.50 -6.35 -7.64
CA LEU A 175 16.24 -6.89 -8.77
C LEU A 175 16.50 -5.84 -9.87
N GLU A 176 15.86 -4.67 -9.78
CA GLU A 176 15.98 -3.61 -10.76
C GLU A 176 17.41 -3.04 -10.85
N LYS A 177 17.81 -2.68 -12.07
CA LYS A 177 19.20 -2.38 -12.45
C LYS A 177 19.85 -1.31 -11.56
N HIS A 178 19.09 -0.30 -11.16
CA HIS A 178 19.59 0.85 -10.40
C HIS A 178 19.23 0.82 -8.91
N ALA A 179 18.44 -0.17 -8.46
CA ALA A 179 18.09 -0.33 -7.05
C ALA A 179 19.32 -0.52 -6.16
N ALA A 180 20.35 -1.25 -6.61
CA ALA A 180 21.58 -1.44 -5.84
C ALA A 180 22.39 -0.14 -5.62
N ASN A 181 22.15 0.88 -6.44
CA ASN A 181 22.79 2.19 -6.32
C ASN A 181 21.98 3.16 -5.44
N GLY A 182 20.87 2.69 -4.87
CA GLY A 182 19.99 3.51 -4.05
C GLY A 182 18.88 4.21 -4.82
N HIS A 183 18.78 4.09 -6.15
CA HIS A 183 17.74 4.75 -6.92
C HIS A 183 16.40 4.03 -6.83
N MET A 184 15.31 4.80 -6.91
CA MET A 184 13.97 4.25 -7.09
C MET A 184 13.85 3.56 -8.45
N ALA A 185 12.97 2.57 -8.51
CA ALA A 185 12.58 1.91 -9.75
C ALA A 185 11.06 1.89 -9.85
N PHE A 186 10.54 2.40 -10.97
CA PHE A 186 9.13 2.27 -11.31
C PHE A 186 8.80 0.79 -11.54
N MET A 187 7.77 0.29 -10.87
CA MET A 187 7.37 -1.11 -10.96
C MET A 187 6.08 -1.27 -11.75
N THR A 188 5.09 -0.45 -11.46
CA THR A 188 3.76 -0.47 -12.05
C THR A 188 2.97 0.76 -11.56
N ALA A 189 1.75 0.94 -12.04
CA ALA A 189 0.83 1.99 -11.58
C ALA A 189 -0.58 1.41 -11.46
N PHE A 190 -1.44 2.08 -10.70
CA PHE A 190 -2.88 1.83 -10.76
C PHE A 190 -3.62 3.13 -11.07
N THR A 191 -4.57 3.02 -12.00
CA THR A 191 -5.42 4.13 -12.43
C THR A 191 -6.55 4.35 -11.44
N LEU A 192 -6.84 5.61 -11.17
CA LEU A 192 -7.94 6.07 -10.36
C LEU A 192 -9.10 6.49 -11.27
N ALA A 193 -10.33 6.35 -10.77
CA ALA A 193 -11.51 6.85 -11.47
C ALA A 193 -11.36 8.35 -11.76
N GLU A 194 -11.46 8.75 -13.02
CA GLU A 194 -11.40 10.16 -13.40
C GLU A 194 -12.67 10.90 -12.98
N PRO A 195 -12.56 12.16 -12.51
CA PRO A 195 -13.72 13.04 -12.43
C PRO A 195 -14.34 13.24 -13.82
N PRO A 196 -15.68 13.29 -13.95
CA PRO A 196 -16.31 13.60 -15.23
C PRO A 196 -15.77 14.90 -15.84
N GLY A 197 -15.34 14.87 -17.10
CA GLY A 197 -14.93 16.05 -17.86
C GLY A 197 -13.45 16.42 -17.81
N THR A 198 -12.59 15.63 -17.14
CA THR A 198 -11.14 15.83 -17.17
C THR A 198 -10.51 15.07 -18.34
N GLY A 199 -10.55 15.62 -19.56
CA GLY A 199 -9.89 15.02 -20.74
C GLY A 199 -8.36 15.09 -20.73
N GLY A 200 -7.73 14.94 -19.57
CA GLY A 200 -6.29 15.08 -19.33
C GLY A 200 -5.57 13.74 -19.17
N HIS A 201 -4.34 13.78 -18.63
CA HIS A 201 -3.62 12.57 -18.24
C HIS A 201 -4.41 11.78 -17.19
N PRO A 202 -4.51 10.44 -17.29
CA PRO A 202 -5.19 9.65 -16.27
C PRO A 202 -4.65 9.93 -14.88
N LEU A 203 -5.56 10.03 -13.91
CA LEU A 203 -5.18 10.07 -12.50
C LEU A 203 -4.67 8.68 -12.13
N GLU A 204 -3.44 8.60 -11.64
CA GLU A 204 -2.83 7.33 -11.27
C GLU A 204 -1.92 7.48 -10.07
N VAL A 205 -1.55 6.35 -9.47
CA VAL A 205 -0.49 6.29 -8.47
C VAL A 205 0.58 5.32 -8.96
N ASP A 206 1.77 5.84 -9.17
CA ASP A 206 2.95 5.04 -9.48
C ASP A 206 3.39 4.27 -8.23
N ILE A 207 3.64 2.97 -8.40
CA ILE A 207 4.24 2.11 -7.39
C ILE A 207 5.70 1.94 -7.76
N CYS A 208 6.56 2.47 -6.90
CA CYS A 208 7.99 2.44 -7.05
C CYS A 208 8.66 1.69 -5.90
N PHE A 209 9.63 0.84 -6.24
CA PHE A 209 10.55 0.29 -5.26
C PHE A 209 11.65 1.29 -4.95
N LYS A 210 11.96 1.47 -3.67
CA LYS A 210 13.07 2.31 -3.20
C LYS A 210 13.76 1.61 -2.03
N PRO A 211 15.03 1.17 -2.16
CA PRO A 211 15.78 0.75 -0.99
C PRO A 211 15.89 1.92 -0.01
N TYR A 212 16.08 1.67 1.28
CA TYR A 212 16.21 2.73 2.27
C TYR A 212 17.68 2.97 2.67
N PRO A 213 18.08 4.22 2.99
CA PRO A 213 19.41 4.51 3.51
C PRO A 213 19.65 3.88 4.90
N PRO A 214 20.87 3.40 5.21
CA PRO A 214 22.06 3.42 4.37
C PRO A 214 22.03 2.32 3.30
N TYR A 215 22.21 2.69 2.03
CA TYR A 215 22.16 1.76 0.90
C TYR A 215 23.26 0.70 0.91
N ALA A 216 24.33 0.92 1.68
CA ALA A 216 25.41 -0.04 1.89
C ALA A 216 24.94 -1.38 2.49
N HIS A 217 23.79 -1.39 3.19
CA HIS A 217 23.20 -2.61 3.73
C HIS A 217 22.31 -3.35 2.73
N PHE A 218 21.83 -2.65 1.68
CA PHE A 218 20.97 -3.27 0.69
C PHE A 218 21.77 -4.30 -0.11
N LYS A 219 21.26 -5.53 -0.13
CA LYS A 219 21.80 -6.63 -0.92
C LYS A 219 20.69 -7.14 -1.81
N ARG A 220 20.97 -7.25 -3.10
CA ARG A 220 20.04 -7.93 -4.02
C ARG A 220 19.80 -9.36 -3.50
N PRO A 221 18.54 -9.82 -3.49
CA PRO A 221 18.25 -11.23 -3.28
C PRO A 221 19.10 -12.09 -4.24
N GLY A 222 19.78 -13.12 -3.70
CA GLY A 222 20.66 -14.00 -4.48
C GLY A 222 22.08 -13.49 -4.73
N ALA A 223 22.44 -12.28 -4.27
CA ALA A 223 23.83 -11.81 -4.36
C ALA A 223 24.77 -12.68 -3.50
N PRO A 224 25.96 -13.05 -4.00
CA PRO A 224 26.94 -13.80 -3.23
C PRO A 224 27.34 -13.04 -1.96
N LYS A 225 27.45 -13.74 -0.83
CA LYS A 225 27.97 -13.16 0.41
C LYS A 225 29.40 -12.67 0.15
N ARG A 226 29.68 -11.39 0.42
CA ARG A 226 31.07 -10.88 0.34
C ARG A 226 31.95 -11.68 1.31
N PRO A 227 33.14 -12.12 0.89
CA PRO A 227 34.08 -12.81 1.77
C PRO A 227 34.69 -11.80 2.74
N ARG A 228 34.07 -11.58 3.89
CA ARG A 228 34.69 -10.84 5.01
C ARG A 228 34.22 -11.27 6.39
N GLU A 229 33.89 -12.54 6.54
CA GLU A 229 33.69 -13.23 7.83
C GLU A 229 34.54 -14.51 7.96
N LEU A 230 35.63 -14.63 7.19
CA LEU A 230 36.73 -15.52 7.54
C LEU A 230 37.63 -14.75 8.50
N ARG A 231 37.25 -14.73 9.79
CA ARG A 231 38.20 -14.46 10.86
C ARG A 231 39.16 -15.66 10.92
N THR A 232 40.39 -15.44 10.53
CA THR A 232 41.52 -16.32 10.82
C THR A 232 41.65 -16.43 12.35
N PRO A 233 41.80 -17.62 12.95
CA PRO A 233 42.33 -17.72 14.30
C PRO A 233 43.79 -17.26 14.24
N VAL A 234 44.12 -16.25 15.03
CA VAL A 234 45.53 -15.93 15.33
C VAL A 234 46.03 -17.07 16.21
N GLY A 235 47.10 -17.73 15.77
CA GLY A 235 47.82 -18.75 16.53
C GLY A 235 48.62 -18.17 17.68
#